data_AF-A0A843KCD0-F1
#
_entry.id   AF-A0A843KCD0-F1
#
_cell.length_a   1.000
_cell.length_b   1.000
_cell.length_c   1.000
_cell.angle_alpha   90.00
_cell.angle_beta   90.00
_cell.angle_gamma   90.00
#
_symmetry.space_group_name_H-M   'P 1'
#
loop_
_entity.id
_entity.type
_entity.pdbx_description
1 polymer ?
#
loop_
_entity_poly.entity_id
_entity_poly.type
_entity_poly.pdbx_seq_one_letter_code
_entity_poly.pdbx_strand_id
1 'polypeptide(L)'
;MALEIVLIGRSNVGKSTLFWELTGKSVRVGRRPGVTQYPFQTRVGDILYVDMPGYGFMLKASRADQEKTKDLIVQYFEEHATSILLAVQVIDASSFLDIADRWEKRGEVPLEIEIWQFLEDMGIDAVLAANKMDRIAKADKDAALDLICERLGMLPPWRQWPDKIAPISAKRGDVKALKIIIAQKVATKGAPRL
;
A
#
# COMPACT_ATOMS: atom_id res chain seq x y z
N MET A 1 -1.99 -12.57 20.20
CA MET A 1 -2.67 -12.03 19.00
C MET A 1 -1.76 -12.25 17.79
N ALA A 2 -2.31 -12.62 16.63
CA ALA A 2 -1.50 -12.76 15.42
C ALA A 2 -1.08 -11.36 14.93
N LEU A 3 0.13 -11.24 14.39
CA LEU A 3 0.60 -9.98 13.81
C LEU A 3 0.07 -9.86 12.38
N GLU A 4 -0.36 -8.67 11.99
CA GLU A 4 -0.95 -8.42 10.67
C GLU A 4 -0.01 -7.61 9.77
N ILE A 5 0.08 -8.03 8.51
CA ILE A 5 0.61 -7.20 7.42
C ILE A 5 -0.54 -6.88 6.49
N VAL A 6 -0.90 -5.60 6.41
CA VAL A 6 -2.10 -5.12 5.72
C VAL A 6 -1.69 -4.44 4.42
N LEU A 7 -2.11 -4.99 3.28
CA LEU A 7 -1.91 -4.38 1.97
C LEU A 7 -3.09 -3.47 1.66
N ILE A 8 -2.80 -2.20 1.36
CA ILE A 8 -3.78 -1.20 0.95
C ILE A 8 -3.31 -0.48 -0.31
N GLY A 9 -4.23 -0.02 -1.15
CA GLY A 9 -3.89 0.68 -2.39
C GLY A 9 -5.04 0.68 -3.37
N ARG A 10 -4.96 1.52 -4.40
CA ARG A 10 -6.00 1.59 -5.42
C ARG A 10 -6.20 0.29 -6.15
N SER A 11 -7.38 0.13 -6.69
CA SER A 11 -7.65 -0.89 -7.68
C SER A 11 -6.68 -0.79 -8.86
N ASN A 12 -6.22 -1.93 -9.37
CA ASN A 12 -5.28 -2.07 -10.49
C ASN A 12 -3.84 -1.55 -10.30
N VAL A 13 -3.43 -1.18 -9.07
CA VAL A 13 -2.01 -0.85 -8.78
C VAL A 13 -1.11 -2.10 -8.70
N GLY A 14 -1.70 -3.29 -8.70
CA GLY A 14 -0.99 -4.57 -8.58
C GLY A 14 -0.93 -5.13 -7.16
N LYS A 15 -1.76 -4.60 -6.24
CA LYS A 15 -1.88 -5.06 -4.86
C LYS A 15 -2.14 -6.57 -4.71
N SER A 16 -3.12 -7.13 -5.42
CA SER A 16 -3.40 -8.58 -5.33
C SER A 16 -2.33 -9.45 -6.00
N THR A 17 -1.62 -8.93 -7.02
CA THR A 17 -0.42 -9.59 -7.56
C THR A 17 0.69 -9.61 -6.51
N LEU A 18 0.93 -8.49 -5.83
CA LEU A 18 1.89 -8.40 -4.74
C LEU A 18 1.52 -9.34 -3.59
N PHE A 19 0.23 -9.38 -3.21
CA PHE A 19 -0.26 -10.31 -2.20
C PHE A 19 0.09 -11.76 -2.54
N TRP A 20 -0.12 -12.17 -3.79
CA TRP A 20 0.26 -13.50 -4.26
C TRP A 20 1.78 -13.72 -4.20
N GLU A 21 2.60 -12.75 -4.62
CA GLU A 21 4.07 -12.83 -4.56
C GLU A 21 4.63 -12.93 -3.12
N LEU A 22 3.91 -12.38 -2.14
CA LEU A 22 4.27 -12.45 -0.72
C LEU A 22 3.79 -13.74 -0.06
N THR A 23 2.63 -14.26 -0.44
CA THR A 23 1.95 -15.33 0.30
C THR A 23 1.87 -16.67 -0.42
N GLY A 24 2.07 -16.70 -1.73
CA GLY A 24 1.78 -17.86 -2.58
C GLY A 24 0.29 -18.23 -2.67
N LYS A 25 -0.61 -17.43 -2.09
CA LYS A 25 -2.06 -17.66 -2.09
C LYS A 25 -2.73 -16.66 -2.99
N SER A 26 -3.56 -17.15 -3.91
CA SER A 26 -4.30 -16.30 -4.83
C SER A 26 -5.51 -15.70 -4.13
N VAL A 27 -5.61 -14.37 -4.18
CA VAL A 27 -6.86 -13.68 -3.90
C VAL A 27 -7.78 -13.98 -5.08
N ARG A 28 -9.00 -14.49 -4.84
CA ARG A 28 -10.00 -14.59 -5.91
C ARG A 28 -10.28 -13.17 -6.38
N VAL A 29 -9.75 -12.80 -7.55
CA VAL A 29 -10.03 -11.51 -8.20
C VAL A 29 -11.53 -11.44 -8.46
N GLY A 30 -12.26 -10.79 -7.56
CA GLY A 30 -13.71 -10.64 -7.63
C GLY A 30 -14.06 -9.79 -8.84
N ARG A 31 -14.47 -10.44 -9.95
CA ARG A 31 -14.85 -9.82 -11.23
C ARG A 31 -16.14 -8.96 -11.18
N ARG A 32 -16.63 -8.55 -9.99
CA ARG A 32 -17.89 -7.79 -9.87
C ARG A 32 -17.64 -6.41 -9.23
N PRO A 33 -17.80 -5.32 -10.00
CA PRO A 33 -17.90 -3.97 -9.46
C PRO A 33 -19.14 -3.82 -8.58
N GLY A 34 -19.03 -3.11 -7.44
CA GLY A 34 -20.20 -2.60 -6.70
C GLY A 34 -20.70 -3.40 -5.49
N VAL A 35 -19.89 -4.30 -4.92
CA VAL A 35 -20.22 -4.97 -3.64
C VAL A 35 -19.08 -4.72 -2.67
N THR A 36 -19.39 -4.31 -1.43
CA THR A 36 -18.47 -4.29 -0.30
C THR A 36 -17.66 -5.58 -0.30
N GLN A 37 -16.40 -5.49 -0.69
CA GLN A 37 -15.50 -6.64 -0.66
C GLN A 37 -14.94 -6.68 0.75
N TYR A 38 -15.12 -7.78 1.47
CA TYR A 38 -14.43 -7.96 2.75
C TYR A 38 -12.93 -8.12 2.50
N PRO A 39 -12.04 -7.73 3.43
CA PRO A 39 -10.62 -7.99 3.32
C PRO A 39 -10.36 -9.48 3.10
N PHE A 40 -9.50 -9.82 2.13
CA PHE A 40 -9.07 -11.21 1.96
C PHE A 40 -7.88 -11.48 2.89
N GLN A 41 -7.90 -12.58 3.62
CA GLN A 41 -6.87 -12.88 4.61
C GLN A 41 -6.26 -14.26 4.40
N THR A 42 -4.96 -14.36 4.63
CA THR A 42 -4.27 -15.65 4.66
C THR A 42 -3.09 -15.64 5.61
N ARG A 43 -2.76 -16.81 6.17
CA ARG A 43 -1.64 -16.94 7.11
C ARG A 43 -0.40 -17.48 6.41
N VAL A 44 0.75 -16.86 6.70
CA VAL A 44 2.07 -17.33 6.28
C VAL A 44 2.96 -17.37 7.51
N GLY A 45 3.24 -18.58 8.02
CA GLY A 45 3.84 -18.74 9.34
C GLY A 45 2.94 -18.15 10.43
N ASP A 46 3.49 -17.24 11.25
CA ASP A 46 2.77 -16.59 12.34
C ASP A 46 2.10 -15.27 11.96
N ILE A 47 2.32 -14.80 10.73
CA ILE A 47 1.81 -13.52 10.22
C ILE A 47 0.51 -13.73 9.44
N LEU A 48 -0.49 -12.90 9.75
CA LEU A 48 -1.71 -12.77 8.97
C LEU A 48 -1.51 -11.69 7.90
N TYR A 49 -1.57 -12.07 6.63
CA TYR A 49 -1.57 -11.14 5.51
C TYR A 49 -3.01 -10.79 5.15
N VAL A 50 -3.27 -9.50 4.98
CA VAL A 50 -4.61 -8.95 4.72
C VAL A 50 -4.55 -8.15 3.42
N ASP A 51 -5.38 -8.47 2.44
CA ASP A 51 -5.58 -7.70 1.21
C ASP A 51 -6.83 -6.83 1.38
N MET A 52 -6.67 -5.53 1.62
CA MET A 52 -7.79 -4.60 1.71
C MET A 52 -8.42 -4.40 0.33
N PRO A 53 -9.74 -4.15 0.24
CA PRO A 53 -10.39 -3.79 -1.01
C PRO A 53 -9.70 -2.60 -1.70
N GLY A 54 -9.51 -2.68 -3.01
CA GLY A 54 -8.86 -1.60 -3.75
C GLY A 54 -9.80 -0.42 -3.98
N TYR A 55 -9.44 0.78 -3.51
CA TYR A 55 -10.23 1.99 -3.73
C TYR A 55 -10.09 2.56 -5.16
N GLY A 56 -11.03 3.42 -5.59
CA GLY A 56 -10.90 4.20 -6.82
C GLY A 56 -11.21 3.50 -8.15
N PHE A 57 -11.74 2.27 -8.17
CA PHE A 57 -12.24 1.61 -9.40
C PHE A 57 -13.61 0.97 -9.17
N MET A 58 -14.59 1.77 -8.80
CA MET A 58 -15.89 1.53 -9.42
C MET A 58 -15.98 2.58 -10.51
N LEU A 59 -15.91 2.15 -11.77
CA LEU A 59 -16.09 3.00 -12.96
C LEU A 59 -17.43 3.77 -12.97
N LYS A 60 -18.24 3.62 -11.91
CA LYS A 60 -19.51 4.29 -11.63
C LYS A 60 -19.71 4.58 -10.12
N ALA A 61 -18.65 4.59 -9.30
CA ALA A 61 -18.79 4.89 -7.88
C ALA A 61 -19.29 6.32 -7.72
N SER A 62 -20.41 6.46 -7.02
CA SER A 62 -20.83 7.76 -6.50
C SER A 62 -19.81 8.26 -5.47
N ARG A 63 -19.86 9.56 -5.13
CA ARG A 63 -19.09 10.09 -3.98
C ARG A 63 -19.33 9.26 -2.72
N ALA A 64 -20.58 8.87 -2.48
CA ALA A 64 -20.96 8.02 -1.35
C ALA A 64 -20.28 6.64 -1.36
N ASP A 65 -20.02 6.05 -2.53
CA ASP A 65 -19.32 4.77 -2.61
C ASP A 65 -17.82 4.90 -2.33
N GLN A 66 -17.22 6.03 -2.70
CA GLN A 66 -15.84 6.35 -2.33
C GLN A 66 -15.73 6.58 -0.83
N GLU A 67 -16.66 7.34 -0.25
CA GLU A 67 -16.74 7.65 1.17
C GLU A 67 -16.91 6.37 2.01
N LYS A 68 -17.86 5.49 1.64
CA LYS A 68 -17.98 4.15 2.26
C LYS A 68 -16.68 3.34 2.20
N THR A 69 -15.92 3.44 1.11
CA THR A 69 -14.65 2.73 1.01
C THR A 69 -13.62 3.32 1.97
N LYS A 70 -13.58 4.65 2.13
CA LYS A 70 -12.74 5.31 3.15
C LYS A 70 -13.17 4.86 4.55
N ASP A 71 -14.46 4.87 4.86
CA ASP A 71 -14.99 4.46 6.16
C ASP A 71 -14.57 3.02 6.53
N LEU A 72 -14.66 2.09 5.56
CA LEU A 72 -14.23 0.70 5.76
C LEU A 72 -12.72 0.57 6.00
N ILE A 73 -11.92 1.39 5.33
CA ILE A 73 -10.47 1.44 5.55
C ILE A 73 -10.19 1.94 6.97
N VAL A 74 -10.77 3.09 7.34
CA VAL A 74 -10.59 3.71 8.66
C VAL A 74 -11.02 2.74 9.76
N GLN A 75 -12.24 2.21 9.67
CA GLN A 75 -12.78 1.26 10.64
C GLN A 75 -11.87 0.05 10.82
N TYR A 76 -11.35 -0.53 9.72
CA TYR A 76 -10.43 -1.66 9.81
C TYR A 76 -9.16 -1.30 10.58
N PHE A 77 -8.53 -0.17 10.24
CA PHE A 77 -7.29 0.25 10.88
C PHE A 77 -7.49 0.61 12.35
N GLU A 78 -8.62 1.20 12.73
CA GLU A 78 -8.98 1.48 14.13
C GLU A 78 -9.21 0.20 14.94
N GLU A 79 -10.01 -0.73 14.41
CA GLU A 79 -10.32 -2.00 15.08
C GLU A 79 -9.09 -2.91 15.23
N HIS A 80 -8.16 -2.86 14.27
CA HIS A 80 -6.98 -3.74 14.20
C HIS A 80 -5.66 -3.05 14.57
N ALA A 81 -5.66 -1.78 15.00
CA ALA A 81 -4.44 -0.98 15.22
C ALA A 81 -3.36 -1.72 16.05
N THR A 82 -3.78 -2.47 17.08
CA THR A 82 -2.85 -3.18 17.97
C THR A 82 -2.28 -4.48 17.39
N SER A 83 -2.95 -5.12 16.43
CA SER A 83 -2.48 -6.33 15.76
C SER A 83 -1.62 -6.02 14.53
N ILE A 84 -1.82 -4.85 13.91
CA ILE A 84 -1.07 -4.42 12.74
C ILE A 84 0.42 -4.26 13.09
N LEU A 85 1.24 -5.05 12.40
CA LEU A 85 2.70 -4.93 12.41
C LEU A 85 3.15 -3.91 11.37
N LEU A 86 2.57 -3.97 10.17
CA LEU A 86 3.00 -3.14 9.04
C LEU A 86 1.84 -2.94 8.06
N ALA A 87 1.59 -1.69 7.71
CA ALA A 87 0.76 -1.34 6.55
C ALA A 87 1.65 -1.24 5.29
N VAL A 88 1.31 -1.98 4.25
CA VAL A 88 1.97 -1.94 2.94
C VAL A 88 1.07 -1.15 2.00
N GLN A 89 1.36 0.13 1.79
CA GLN A 89 0.65 0.95 0.83
C GLN A 89 1.21 0.75 -0.58
N VAL A 90 0.42 0.17 -1.47
CA VAL A 90 0.80 -0.15 -2.84
C VAL A 90 0.31 0.94 -3.78
N ILE A 91 1.23 1.54 -4.53
CA ILE A 91 0.92 2.52 -5.58
C ILE A 91 1.44 2.05 -6.94
N ASP A 92 0.87 2.58 -8.02
CA ASP A 92 1.45 2.47 -9.36
C ASP A 92 2.39 3.67 -9.58
N ALA A 93 3.69 3.47 -9.37
CA ALA A 93 4.69 4.52 -9.47
C ALA A 93 4.71 5.19 -10.86
N SER A 94 4.32 4.47 -11.92
CA SER A 94 4.32 5.00 -13.28
C SER A 94 3.17 5.96 -13.59
N SER A 95 2.17 6.05 -12.70
CA SER A 95 0.99 6.89 -12.90
C SER A 95 0.62 7.75 -11.69
N PHE A 96 1.28 7.55 -10.55
CA PHE A 96 0.97 8.23 -9.30
C PHE A 96 1.05 9.76 -9.46
N LEU A 97 2.14 10.28 -10.02
CA LEU A 97 2.36 11.72 -10.19
C LEU A 97 1.30 12.35 -11.10
N ASP A 98 1.02 11.75 -12.25
CA ASP A 98 -0.02 12.21 -13.18
C ASP A 98 -1.44 12.19 -12.57
N ILE A 99 -1.70 11.25 -11.66
CA ILE A 99 -2.95 11.21 -10.93
C ILE A 99 -2.96 12.32 -9.89
N ALA A 100 -1.90 12.46 -9.10
CA ALA A 100 -1.79 13.49 -8.08
C ALA A 100 -2.01 14.89 -8.64
N ASP A 101 -1.34 15.21 -9.74
CA ASP A 101 -1.48 16.50 -10.44
C ASP A 101 -2.92 16.76 -10.92
N ARG A 102 -3.64 15.72 -11.36
CA ARG A 102 -5.02 15.88 -11.82
C ARG A 102 -6.01 16.15 -10.70
N TRP A 103 -5.78 15.58 -9.53
CA TRP A 103 -6.60 15.83 -8.34
C TRP A 103 -6.31 17.21 -7.76
N GLU A 104 -5.05 17.60 -7.67
CA GLU A 104 -4.64 18.91 -7.19
C GLU A 104 -5.21 20.04 -8.07
N LYS A 105 -5.22 19.87 -9.40
CA LYS A 105 -5.87 20.81 -10.34
C LYS A 105 -7.37 20.97 -10.11
N ARG A 106 -8.02 20.03 -9.41
CA ARG A 106 -9.43 20.10 -9.00
C ARG A 106 -9.61 20.63 -7.57
N GLY A 107 -8.52 20.96 -6.89
CA GLY A 107 -8.53 21.36 -5.48
C GLY A 107 -8.79 20.20 -4.53
N GLU A 108 -8.54 18.95 -4.95
CA GLU A 108 -8.77 17.75 -4.15
C GLU A 108 -7.42 17.06 -3.84
N VAL A 109 -7.32 16.44 -2.66
CA VAL A 109 -6.15 15.63 -2.28
C VAL A 109 -6.36 14.19 -2.78
N PRO A 110 -5.37 13.58 -3.46
CA PRO A 110 -5.42 12.16 -3.82
C PRO A 110 -5.61 11.27 -2.59
N LEU A 111 -6.51 10.29 -2.68
CA LEU A 111 -6.76 9.35 -1.59
C LEU A 111 -5.52 8.54 -1.19
N GLU A 112 -4.57 8.29 -2.09
CA GLU A 112 -3.27 7.73 -1.71
C GLU A 112 -2.51 8.60 -0.71
N ILE A 113 -2.53 9.92 -0.86
CA ILE A 113 -1.84 10.83 0.05
C ILE A 113 -2.58 10.90 1.38
N GLU A 114 -3.92 10.98 1.35
CA GLU A 114 -4.74 10.95 2.56
C GLU A 114 -4.54 9.67 3.39
N ILE A 115 -4.48 8.49 2.74
CA ILE A 115 -4.24 7.23 3.44
C ILE A 115 -2.84 7.20 4.06
N TRP A 116 -1.83 7.70 3.36
CA TRP A 116 -0.47 7.75 3.89
C TRP A 116 -0.42 8.59 5.17
N GLN A 117 -0.97 9.80 5.10
CA GLN A 117 -1.07 10.72 6.25
C GLN A 117 -1.85 10.09 7.41
N PHE A 118 -2.99 9.46 7.12
CA PHE A 118 -3.80 8.76 8.12
C PHE A 118 -3.02 7.65 8.85
N LEU A 119 -2.24 6.84 8.12
CA LEU A 119 -1.42 5.80 8.73
C LEU A 119 -0.33 6.39 9.64
N GLU A 120 0.28 7.50 9.22
CA GLU A 120 1.27 8.23 10.03
C GLU A 120 0.64 8.83 11.30
N ASP A 121 -0.52 9.49 11.18
CA ASP A 121 -1.25 10.10 12.29
C ASP A 121 -1.70 9.07 13.34
N MET A 122 -2.07 7.86 12.88
CA MET A 122 -2.39 6.74 13.76
C MET A 122 -1.15 6.09 14.42
N GLY A 123 0.06 6.47 14.02
CA GLY A 123 1.30 5.84 14.46
C GLY A 123 1.46 4.40 13.95
N ILE A 124 0.78 4.04 12.86
CA ILE A 124 0.91 2.73 12.22
C ILE A 124 2.19 2.73 11.40
N ASP A 125 3.05 1.74 11.61
CA ASP A 125 4.24 1.61 10.77
C ASP A 125 3.81 1.24 9.34
N ALA A 126 4.14 2.12 8.39
CA ALA A 126 3.79 1.98 6.98
C ALA A 126 5.03 1.90 6.09
N VAL A 127 4.93 1.12 5.01
CA VAL A 127 5.89 1.07 3.91
C VAL A 127 5.17 1.31 2.59
N LEU A 128 5.75 2.17 1.75
CA LEU A 128 5.29 2.41 0.39
C LEU A 128 5.89 1.37 -0.55
N ALA A 129 5.06 0.47 -1.04
CA ALA A 129 5.39 -0.40 -2.17
C ALA A 129 5.15 0.36 -3.49
N ALA A 130 6.19 1.08 -3.94
CA ALA A 130 6.20 1.76 -5.23
C ALA A 130 6.28 0.72 -6.37
N ASN A 131 5.12 0.26 -6.84
CA ASN A 131 5.01 -0.85 -7.77
C ASN A 131 5.06 -0.41 -9.23
N LYS A 132 5.28 -1.38 -10.11
CA LYS A 132 5.40 -1.23 -11.57
C LYS A 132 6.61 -0.40 -11.99
N MET A 133 7.70 -0.48 -11.23
CA MET A 133 8.99 0.13 -11.59
C MET A 133 9.58 -0.42 -12.89
N ASP A 134 9.05 -1.52 -13.45
CA ASP A 134 9.38 -2.00 -14.79
C ASP A 134 8.85 -1.10 -15.92
N ARG A 135 7.92 -0.18 -15.61
CA ARG A 135 7.36 0.80 -16.55
C ARG A 135 8.10 2.14 -16.56
N ILE A 136 9.00 2.36 -15.62
CA ILE A 136 9.80 3.59 -15.51
C ILE A 136 11.19 3.29 -16.05
N ALA A 137 11.69 4.13 -16.96
CA ALA A 137 13.01 3.98 -17.53
C ALA A 137 14.08 4.05 -16.42
N LYS A 138 15.15 3.26 -16.54
CA LYS A 138 16.17 3.11 -15.48
C LYS A 138 16.76 4.46 -15.03
N ALA A 139 16.96 5.39 -15.96
CA ALA A 139 17.51 6.71 -15.69
C ALA A 139 16.57 7.60 -14.84
N ASP A 140 15.25 7.37 -14.93
CA ASP A 140 14.24 8.24 -14.32
C ASP A 140 13.71 7.70 -12.98
N LYS A 141 14.11 6.48 -12.59
CA LYS A 141 13.56 5.80 -11.40
C LYS A 141 13.79 6.59 -10.11
N ASP A 142 14.99 7.13 -9.94
CA ASP A 142 15.32 7.87 -8.72
C ASP A 142 14.55 9.18 -8.64
N ALA A 143 14.53 9.96 -9.72
CA ALA A 143 13.77 11.20 -9.78
C ALA A 143 12.27 10.96 -9.56
N ALA A 144 11.70 9.90 -10.14
CA ALA A 144 10.30 9.55 -9.91
C ALA A 144 10.02 9.19 -8.44
N LEU A 145 10.91 8.44 -7.80
CA LEU A 145 10.76 8.08 -6.39
C LEU A 145 10.95 9.29 -5.46
N ASP A 146 11.86 10.21 -5.78
CA ASP A 146 12.06 11.45 -5.04
C ASP A 146 10.79 12.30 -5.07
N LEU A 147 10.20 12.50 -6.27
CA LEU A 147 8.93 13.24 -6.42
C LEU A 147 7.77 12.54 -5.70
N ILE A 148 7.70 11.20 -5.74
CA ILE A 148 6.69 10.45 -4.98
C ILE A 148 6.86 10.69 -3.47
N CYS A 149 8.10 10.67 -2.97
CA CYS A 149 8.37 10.94 -1.56
C CYS A 149 7.92 12.34 -1.15
N GLU A 150 8.27 13.36 -1.94
CA GLU A 150 7.86 14.74 -1.69
C GLU A 150 6.33 14.87 -1.61
N ARG A 151 5.60 14.23 -2.53
CA ARG A 151 4.13 14.25 -2.53
C ARG A 151 3.51 13.57 -1.31
N LEU A 152 4.24 12.66 -0.67
CA LEU A 152 3.84 11.99 0.56
C LEU A 152 4.37 12.70 1.81
N GLY A 153 5.00 13.88 1.68
CA GLY A 153 5.55 14.64 2.80
C GLY A 153 6.94 14.17 3.28
N MET A 154 7.57 13.25 2.57
CA MET A 154 8.93 12.78 2.86
C MET A 154 9.97 13.58 2.07
N LEU A 155 11.05 13.99 2.74
CA LEU A 155 12.14 14.72 2.07
C LEU A 155 12.89 13.81 1.08
N PRO A 156 13.35 14.32 -0.08
CA PRO A 156 14.28 13.61 -0.96
C PRO A 156 15.73 13.64 -0.38
N PRO A 157 16.61 12.73 -0.81
CA PRO A 157 16.36 11.64 -1.76
C PRO A 157 15.63 10.47 -1.09
N TRP A 158 14.83 9.74 -1.87
CA TRP A 158 14.05 8.57 -1.42
C TRP A 158 14.91 7.53 -0.69
N ARG A 159 16.19 7.43 -1.06
CA ARG A 159 17.16 6.49 -0.49
C ARG A 159 17.42 6.66 1.01
N GLN A 160 17.12 7.82 1.59
CA GLN A 160 17.25 8.03 3.03
C GLN A 160 16.14 7.35 3.83
N TRP A 161 15.13 6.80 3.15
CA TRP A 161 13.99 6.09 3.71
C TRP A 161 14.02 4.58 3.39
N PRO A 162 15.12 3.85 3.67
CA PRO A 162 15.30 2.47 3.24
C PRO A 162 14.33 1.48 3.90
N ASP A 163 13.68 1.87 5.00
CA ASP A 163 12.68 1.09 5.72
C ASP A 163 11.23 1.53 5.44
N LYS A 164 11.05 2.61 4.66
CA LYS A 164 9.72 3.14 4.28
C LYS A 164 9.43 3.07 2.78
N ILE A 165 10.44 3.04 1.92
CA ILE A 165 10.24 3.03 0.45
C ILE A 165 10.77 1.74 -0.16
N ALA A 166 9.87 0.97 -0.79
CA ALA A 166 10.17 -0.25 -1.50
C ALA A 166 9.83 -0.12 -3.00
N PRO A 167 10.81 0.24 -3.86
CA PRO A 167 10.61 0.13 -5.30
C PRO A 167 10.53 -1.34 -5.72
N ILE A 168 9.44 -1.72 -6.39
CA ILE A 168 9.16 -3.11 -6.76
C ILE A 168 8.53 -3.24 -8.16
N SER A 169 8.55 -4.46 -8.69
CA SER A 169 7.69 -4.90 -9.79
C SER A 169 7.09 -6.25 -9.46
N ALA A 170 5.88 -6.24 -8.90
CA ALA A 170 5.14 -7.46 -8.57
C ALA A 170 4.91 -8.33 -9.81
N LYS A 171 4.67 -7.73 -10.99
CA LYS A 171 4.49 -8.47 -12.25
C LYS A 171 5.75 -9.23 -12.68
N ARG A 172 6.93 -8.75 -12.30
CA ARG A 172 8.23 -9.37 -12.61
C ARG A 172 8.76 -10.25 -11.49
N GLY A 173 8.01 -10.40 -10.39
CA GLY A 173 8.49 -11.07 -9.16
C GLY A 173 9.59 -10.29 -8.43
N ASP A 174 9.91 -9.06 -8.86
CA ASP A 174 10.93 -8.23 -8.24
C ASP A 174 10.33 -7.49 -7.03
N VAL A 175 10.22 -8.22 -5.91
CA VAL A 175 9.68 -7.73 -4.64
C VAL A 175 10.70 -7.78 -3.51
N LYS A 176 12.00 -7.90 -3.85
CA LYS A 176 13.08 -8.11 -2.88
C LYS A 176 13.20 -6.97 -1.88
N ALA A 177 13.12 -5.71 -2.34
CA ALA A 177 13.19 -4.54 -1.47
C ALA A 177 12.13 -4.59 -0.38
N LEU A 178 10.87 -4.86 -0.75
CA LEU A 178 9.78 -4.99 0.22
C LEU A 178 9.97 -6.18 1.16
N LYS A 179 10.38 -7.34 0.65
CA LYS A 179 10.63 -8.54 1.49
C LYS A 179 11.71 -8.29 2.54
N ILE A 180 12.75 -7.52 2.22
CA ILE A 180 13.79 -7.13 3.19
C ILE A 180 13.19 -6.27 4.31
N ILE A 181 12.41 -5.25 3.97
CA ILE A 181 11.76 -4.37 4.97
C ILE A 181 10.81 -5.19 5.85
N ILE A 182 9.95 -6.03 5.25
CA ILE A 182 9.05 -6.90 6.01
C ILE A 182 9.83 -7.79 6.99
N ALA A 183 10.90 -8.43 6.53
CA ALA A 183 11.72 -9.30 7.39
C ALA A 183 12.35 -8.53 8.56
N GLN A 184 12.84 -7.31 8.32
CA GLN A 184 13.38 -6.44 9.37
C GLN A 184 12.31 -6.07 10.40
N LYS A 185 11.11 -5.65 9.96
CA LYS A 185 10.01 -5.27 10.86
C LYS A 185 9.51 -6.46 11.70
N VAL A 186 9.42 -7.65 11.08
CA VAL A 186 9.09 -8.90 11.79
C VAL A 186 10.14 -9.23 12.85
N ALA A 187 11.43 -9.11 12.52
CA ALA A 187 12.52 -9.40 13.46
C ALA A 187 12.52 -8.46 14.67
N THR A 188 12.31 -7.16 14.46
CA THR A 188 12.31 -6.14 15.53
C THR A 188 11.15 -6.33 16.51
N LYS A 189 9.96 -6.76 16.05
CA LYS A 189 8.80 -7.00 16.94
C LYS A 189 8.92 -8.32 17.73
N GLY A 190 9.76 -9.26 17.27
CA GLY A 190 10.07 -10.51 17.95
C GLY A 190 11.20 -10.44 18.98
N ALA A 191 11.96 -9.34 19.03
CA ALA A 191 12.98 -9.13 20.05
C ALA A 191 12.31 -8.80 21.40
N PRO A 192 12.71 -9.44 22.52
CA PRO A 192 12.25 -9.02 23.84
C PRO A 192 12.63 -7.56 24.03
N ARG A 193 11.65 -6.72 24.40
CA ARG A 193 11.93 -5.36 24.87
C ARG A 193 12.77 -5.53 26.14
N LEU A 194 14.03 -5.07 26.09
CA LEU A 194 14.91 -4.99 27.25
C LEU A 194 14.28 -4.11 28.34
#